data_AF-A0AAJ1T2W6-F1
#
_entry.id   AF-A0AAJ1T2W6-F1
#
_cell.length_a   1.000
_cell.length_b   1.000
_cell.length_c   1.000
_cell.angle_alpha   90.00
_cell.angle_beta   90.00
_cell.angle_gamma   90.00
#
_symmetry.space_group_name_H-M   'P 1'
#
loop_
_entity.id
_entity.type
_entity.pdbx_description
1 polymer ?
#
loop_
_entity_poly.entity_id
_entity_poly.type
_entity_poly.pdbx_seq_one_letter_code
_entity_poly.pdbx_strand_id
1 'polypeptide(L)'
;MNNENMKVEKIMDIVFNCYCIWDNKLIKLQHDMNLYMDRNYFLFEIQKEECEAGNEYSFQLKNLSGDNIHTKLIFIFPSSKTASMGGLGFISPVDGSVWSCGETVQMLFGEVDHMGKMVQTVLPVEREHDELSWLEYIMKEKENYHPFVSGQHLSIFTFDYALASSETAKGSILSLSGKNEEALQAIKNERKNRLAFTKKK
;
A
#
# COMPACT_ATOMS: atom_id res chain seq x y z
N MET A 1 26.13 4.10 -28.56
CA MET A 1 24.76 3.57 -28.68
C MET A 1 24.80 2.11 -28.25
N ASN A 2 24.21 1.79 -27.11
CA ASN A 2 23.75 0.44 -26.77
C ASN A 2 22.55 0.63 -25.84
N ASN A 3 21.36 0.75 -26.44
CA ASN A 3 20.10 0.58 -25.73
C ASN A 3 19.93 -0.93 -25.56
N GLU A 4 20.44 -1.48 -24.45
CA GLU A 4 20.02 -2.80 -24.03
C GLU A 4 18.55 -2.72 -23.64
N ASN A 5 17.75 -3.47 -24.40
CA ASN A 5 16.32 -3.62 -24.23
C ASN A 5 15.99 -3.93 -22.77
N MET A 6 15.43 -2.95 -22.05
CA MET A 6 14.58 -3.19 -20.89
C MET A 6 13.39 -4.03 -21.36
N LYS A 7 13.56 -5.36 -21.35
CA LYS A 7 12.44 -6.28 -21.41
C LYS A 7 11.68 -6.12 -20.09
N VAL A 8 10.67 -5.25 -20.12
CA VAL A 8 9.64 -5.19 -19.09
C VAL A 8 8.94 -6.55 -19.10
N GLU A 9 9.21 -7.36 -18.09
CA GLU A 9 8.49 -8.61 -17.87
C GLU A 9 7.02 -8.29 -17.58
N LYS A 10 6.15 -9.25 -17.92
CA LYS A 10 4.70 -9.12 -17.78
C LYS A 10 4.34 -8.56 -16.40
N ILE A 11 3.61 -7.45 -16.37
CA ILE A 11 3.14 -6.80 -15.13
C ILE A 11 2.41 -7.85 -14.30
N MET A 12 2.97 -8.21 -13.15
CA MET A 12 2.30 -9.06 -12.19
C MET A 12 1.29 -8.21 -11.44
N ASP A 13 0.02 -8.59 -11.54
CA ASP A 13 -1.00 -8.04 -10.67
C ASP A 13 -0.71 -8.45 -9.24
N ILE A 14 -0.45 -7.45 -8.41
CA ILE A 14 -0.21 -7.65 -7.00
C ILE A 14 -1.57 -7.75 -6.33
N VAL A 15 -1.82 -8.92 -5.76
CA VAL A 15 -3.00 -9.19 -4.95
C VAL A 15 -2.78 -8.56 -3.58
N PHE A 16 -3.71 -7.71 -3.14
CA PHE A 16 -3.71 -7.17 -1.79
C PHE A 16 -5.10 -7.26 -1.18
N ASN A 17 -5.16 -7.27 0.15
CA ASN A 17 -6.40 -7.12 0.89
C ASN A 17 -6.48 -5.72 1.49
N CYS A 18 -7.68 -5.14 1.51
CA CYS A 18 -7.94 -3.82 2.08
C CYS A 18 -9.00 -3.92 3.17
N TYR A 19 -8.78 -3.21 4.27
CA TYR A 19 -9.64 -3.19 5.44
C TYR A 19 -9.85 -1.76 5.93
N CYS A 20 -11.00 -1.52 6.56
CA CYS A 20 -11.31 -0.29 7.28
C CYS A 20 -11.56 -0.62 8.75
N ILE A 21 -10.98 0.14 9.67
CA ILE A 21 -11.33 0.11 11.09
C ILE A 21 -12.16 1.35 11.38
N TRP A 22 -13.40 1.15 11.77
CA TRP A 22 -14.33 2.20 12.20
C TRP A 22 -15.11 1.73 13.43
N ASP A 23 -15.18 2.56 14.47
CA ASP A 23 -15.87 2.23 15.73
C ASP A 23 -15.44 0.85 16.30
N ASN A 24 -14.13 0.58 16.29
CA ASN A 24 -13.51 -0.69 16.68
C ASN A 24 -13.99 -1.93 15.89
N LYS A 25 -14.64 -1.74 14.75
CA LYS A 25 -15.05 -2.81 13.84
C LYS A 25 -14.14 -2.85 12.63
N LEU A 26 -13.70 -4.06 12.30
CA LEU A 26 -12.93 -4.34 11.10
C LEU A 26 -13.88 -4.70 9.95
N ILE A 27 -13.79 -3.95 8.85
CA ILE A 27 -14.61 -4.11 7.66
C ILE A 27 -13.68 -4.42 6.49
N LYS A 28 -13.87 -5.57 5.84
CA LYS A 28 -13.11 -5.92 4.62
C LYS A 28 -13.66 -5.14 3.43
N LEU A 29 -12.79 -4.38 2.76
CA LEU A 29 -13.11 -3.63 1.56
C LEU A 29 -12.75 -4.49 0.33
N GLN A 30 -13.71 -4.76 -0.54
CA GLN A 30 -13.48 -5.59 -1.74
C GLN A 30 -12.87 -4.74 -2.88
N HIS A 31 -11.81 -5.26 -3.49
CA HIS A 31 -11.03 -4.64 -4.56
C HIS A 31 -11.82 -4.43 -5.87
N ASP A 32 -12.83 -5.27 -6.13
CA ASP A 32 -13.52 -5.32 -7.43
C ASP A 32 -14.70 -4.35 -7.59
N MET A 33 -14.91 -3.44 -6.63
CA MET A 33 -16.02 -2.50 -6.72
C MET A 33 -15.56 -1.08 -6.38
N ASN A 34 -15.82 -0.19 -7.33
CA ASN A 34 -15.71 1.27 -7.23
C ASN A 34 -16.50 1.89 -6.04
N LEU A 35 -17.06 1.12 -5.12
CA LEU A 35 -17.90 1.63 -4.05
C LEU A 35 -18.03 0.55 -2.97
N TYR A 36 -17.40 0.73 -1.82
CA TYR A 36 -17.96 0.16 -0.58
C TYR A 36 -18.80 1.24 0.09
N MET A 37 -20.11 1.00 0.13
CA MET A 37 -21.06 1.82 0.86
C MET A 37 -21.54 1.05 2.09
N ASP A 38 -21.04 1.41 3.27
CA ASP A 38 -21.97 1.43 4.40
C ASP A 38 -22.72 2.76 4.26
N ARG A 39 -23.87 2.71 3.56
CA ARG A 39 -24.59 3.84 2.92
C ARG A 39 -24.88 5.05 3.82
N ASN A 40 -24.62 4.95 5.12
CA ASN A 40 -24.89 5.98 6.09
C ASN A 40 -23.64 6.64 6.71
N TYR A 41 -22.43 6.11 6.48
CA TYR A 41 -21.24 6.57 7.22
C TYR A 41 -20.04 6.93 6.36
N PHE A 42 -19.72 6.15 5.32
CA PHE A 42 -18.56 6.44 4.48
C PHE A 42 -18.70 5.94 3.04
N LEU A 43 -17.95 6.58 2.16
CA LEU A 43 -17.76 6.19 0.77
C LEU A 43 -16.27 5.94 0.54
N PHE A 44 -15.92 4.71 0.19
CA PHE A 44 -14.57 4.34 -0.22
C PHE A 44 -14.54 3.99 -1.70
N GLU A 45 -13.63 4.61 -2.44
CA GLU A 45 -13.39 4.33 -3.85
C GLU A 45 -11.89 4.12 -4.08
N ILE A 46 -11.54 3.18 -4.94
CA ILE A 46 -10.15 2.87 -5.31
C ILE A 46 -10.06 2.68 -6.83
N GLN A 47 -9.01 3.25 -7.40
CA GLN A 47 -8.71 3.21 -8.82
C GLN A 47 -7.31 2.62 -9.02
N LYS A 48 -7.21 1.72 -9.99
CA LYS A 48 -5.95 1.09 -10.41
C LYS A 48 -5.50 1.72 -11.72
N GLU A 49 -4.28 2.24 -11.76
CA GLU A 49 -3.61 2.71 -12.96
C GLU A 49 -2.38 1.84 -13.25
N GLU A 50 -2.27 1.29 -14.44
CA GLU A 50 -1.08 0.54 -14.85
C GLU A 50 0.09 1.51 -15.14
N CYS A 51 1.31 1.09 -14.75
CA CYS A 51 2.53 1.83 -15.00
C CYS A 51 3.64 0.93 -15.55
N GLU A 52 4.74 1.54 -16.02
CA GLU A 52 5.81 0.85 -16.75
C GLU A 52 6.37 -0.41 -16.07
N ALA A 53 6.34 -0.45 -14.73
CA ALA A 53 6.84 -1.58 -13.95
C ALA A 53 5.86 -2.04 -12.85
N GLY A 54 4.55 -1.78 -12.98
CA GLY A 54 3.60 -2.15 -11.94
C GLY A 54 2.28 -1.42 -11.99
N ASN A 55 1.72 -1.08 -10.84
CA ASN A 55 0.43 -0.42 -10.69
C ASN A 55 0.47 0.69 -9.65
N GLU A 56 -0.36 1.71 -9.82
CA GLU A 56 -0.70 2.67 -8.78
C GLU A 56 -2.15 2.48 -8.36
N TYR A 57 -2.37 2.43 -7.05
CA TYR A 57 -3.68 2.30 -6.43
C TYR A 57 -4.03 3.60 -5.73
N SER A 58 -4.80 4.44 -6.40
CA SER A 58 -5.27 5.72 -5.86
C SER A 58 -6.63 5.54 -5.22
N PHE A 59 -6.81 5.99 -4.00
CA PHE A 59 -8.06 5.83 -3.26
C PHE A 59 -8.55 7.12 -2.64
N GLN A 60 -9.85 7.17 -2.39
CA GLN A 60 -10.51 8.22 -1.63
C GLN A 60 -11.47 7.65 -0.60
N LEU A 61 -11.51 8.31 0.56
CA LEU A 61 -12.41 7.99 1.66
C LEU A 61 -13.16 9.26 2.04
N LYS A 62 -14.48 9.26 1.84
CA LYS A 62 -15.35 10.37 2.18
C LYS A 62 -16.19 10.03 3.41
N ASN A 63 -16.17 10.92 4.40
CA ASN A 63 -17.06 10.87 5.54
C ASN A 63 -18.46 11.34 5.11
N LEU A 64 -19.43 10.42 5.13
CA LEU A 64 -20.83 10.72 4.86
C LEU A 64 -21.64 10.91 6.14
N SER A 65 -21.03 10.66 7.30
CA SER A 65 -21.67 10.89 8.58
C SER A 65 -21.80 12.39 8.86
N GLY A 66 -22.83 12.76 9.61
CA GLY A 66 -23.02 14.13 10.11
C GLY A 66 -21.99 14.55 11.16
N ASP A 67 -21.15 13.61 11.62
CA ASP A 67 -20.23 13.78 12.73
C ASP A 67 -18.76 13.75 12.26
N ASN A 68 -17.86 14.15 13.14
CA ASN A 68 -16.42 13.95 12.93
C ASN A 68 -16.07 12.50 13.27
N ILE A 69 -15.25 11.87 12.43
CA ILE A 69 -14.87 10.47 12.60
C ILE A 69 -13.34 10.31 12.65
N HIS A 70 -12.92 9.25 13.32
CA HIS A 70 -11.57 8.73 13.28
C HIS A 70 -11.62 7.32 12.69
N THR A 71 -10.81 7.05 11.68
CA THR A 71 -10.85 5.80 10.92
C THR A 71 -9.47 5.42 10.40
N LYS A 72 -9.22 4.12 10.27
CA LYS A 72 -7.97 3.59 9.71
C LYS A 72 -8.25 2.74 8.47
N LEU A 73 -7.57 2.99 7.37
CA LEU A 73 -7.52 2.09 6.21
C LEU A 73 -6.24 1.26 6.28
N ILE A 74 -6.35 -0.05 6.09
CA ILE A 74 -5.24 -0.99 6.18
C ILE A 74 -5.15 -1.76 4.87
N PHE A 75 -4.02 -1.63 4.19
CA PHE A 75 -3.69 -2.40 2.99
C PHE A 75 -2.63 -3.43 3.34
N ILE A 76 -2.88 -4.69 2.95
CA ILE A 76 -1.99 -5.83 3.22
C ILE A 76 -1.54 -6.43 1.90
N PHE A 77 -0.24 -6.37 1.66
CA PHE A 77 0.44 -6.88 0.48
C PHE A 77 1.30 -8.10 0.87
N PRO A 78 0.88 -9.33 0.53
CA PRO A 78 1.74 -10.48 0.69
C PRO A 78 2.96 -10.39 -0.24
N SER A 79 4.15 -10.68 0.28
CA SER A 79 5.34 -10.89 -0.54
C SER A 79 5.08 -12.05 -1.52
N SER A 80 5.61 -11.95 -2.74
CA SER A 80 5.55 -13.04 -3.73
C SER A 80 5.91 -14.39 -3.12
N LYS A 81 5.27 -15.48 -3.58
CA LYS A 81 5.61 -16.86 -3.17
C LYS A 81 7.09 -17.19 -3.40
N THR A 82 7.77 -16.49 -4.32
CA THR A 82 9.22 -16.63 -4.56
C THR A 82 10.09 -16.09 -3.42
N ALA A 83 9.56 -15.28 -2.52
CA ALA A 83 10.26 -14.83 -1.30
C ALA A 83 10.47 -15.96 -0.27
N SER A 84 9.88 -17.14 -0.49
CA SER A 84 9.99 -18.31 0.39
C SER A 84 11.41 -18.88 0.51
N MET A 85 12.32 -18.57 -0.41
CA MET A 85 13.74 -18.96 -0.34
C MET A 85 14.65 -17.73 -0.23
N GLY A 86 14.92 -17.29 1.01
CA GLY A 86 15.94 -16.27 1.28
C GLY A 86 15.56 -14.82 0.91
N GLY A 87 14.27 -14.55 0.65
CA GLY A 87 13.81 -13.19 0.41
C GLY A 87 13.96 -12.28 1.64
N LEU A 88 14.08 -10.99 1.43
CA LEU A 88 14.17 -9.97 2.48
C LEU A 88 13.05 -8.96 2.32
N GLY A 89 12.36 -8.63 3.40
CA GLY A 89 11.39 -7.53 3.48
C GLY A 89 11.93 -6.42 4.37
N PHE A 90 11.91 -5.17 3.93
CA PHE A 90 12.35 -4.06 4.79
C PHE A 90 11.70 -2.72 4.42
N ILE A 91 11.80 -1.77 5.35
CA ILE A 91 11.34 -0.39 5.14
C ILE A 91 12.57 0.50 4.97
N SER A 92 12.65 1.20 3.84
CA SER A 92 13.72 2.14 3.54
C SER A 92 13.68 3.31 4.54
N PRO A 93 14.79 3.59 5.27
CA PRO A 93 14.86 4.72 6.18
C PRO A 93 14.94 6.07 5.45
N VAL A 94 15.21 6.06 4.14
CA VAL A 94 15.40 7.28 3.33
C VAL A 94 14.05 7.91 2.99
N ASP A 95 13.07 7.10 2.62
CA ASP A 95 11.82 7.59 2.07
C ASP A 95 10.57 6.76 2.45
N GLY A 96 10.71 5.78 3.35
CA GLY A 96 9.60 4.96 3.83
C GLY A 96 9.02 4.00 2.79
N SER A 97 9.70 3.80 1.65
CA SER A 97 9.32 2.72 0.72
C SER A 97 9.55 1.35 1.35
N VAL A 98 8.65 0.41 1.07
CA VAL A 98 8.74 -0.97 1.53
C VAL A 98 9.28 -1.81 0.38
N TRP A 99 10.31 -2.60 0.66
CA TRP A 99 11.03 -3.41 -0.32
C TRP A 99 10.89 -4.89 0.01
N SER A 100 10.60 -5.68 -1.01
CA SER A 100 10.68 -7.14 -0.96
C SER A 100 11.72 -7.59 -1.98
N CYS A 101 12.89 -8.02 -1.52
CA CYS A 101 14.00 -8.46 -2.36
C CYS A 101 14.05 -10.00 -2.39
N GLY A 102 13.94 -10.59 -3.57
CA GLY A 102 14.10 -12.03 -3.82
C GLY A 102 14.62 -12.26 -5.24
N GLU A 103 14.08 -13.24 -5.96
CA GLU A 103 14.36 -13.40 -7.41
C GLU A 103 13.90 -12.18 -8.23
N THR A 104 12.82 -11.56 -7.78
CA THR A 104 12.29 -10.29 -8.29
C THR A 104 12.26 -9.31 -7.13
N VAL A 105 12.62 -8.06 -7.41
CA VAL A 105 12.53 -6.95 -6.47
C VAL A 105 11.14 -6.33 -6.59
N GLN A 106 10.45 -6.17 -5.47
CA GLN A 106 9.20 -5.43 -5.36
C GLN A 106 9.43 -4.20 -4.49
N MET A 107 8.86 -3.07 -4.90
CA MET A 107 8.86 -1.83 -4.14
C MET A 107 7.42 -1.33 -4.01
N LEU A 108 7.00 -1.07 -2.78
CA LEU A 108 5.75 -0.41 -2.45
C LEU A 108 6.06 0.97 -1.87
N PHE A 109 5.33 1.98 -2.31
CA PHE A 109 5.50 3.34 -1.82
C PHE A 109 4.13 4.01 -1.70
N GLY A 110 3.80 4.47 -0.49
CA GLY A 110 2.52 5.09 -0.21
C GLY A 110 2.64 6.60 -0.09
N GLU A 111 1.57 7.29 -0.47
CA GLU A 111 1.37 8.72 -0.26
C GLU A 111 0.02 8.95 0.41
N VAL A 112 -0.02 9.88 1.36
CA VAL A 112 -1.24 10.30 2.06
C VAL A 112 -1.37 11.81 1.92
N ASP A 113 -2.60 12.29 1.77
CA ASP A 113 -2.83 13.72 1.82
C ASP A 113 -2.63 14.30 3.24
N HIS A 114 -2.76 15.61 3.35
CA HIS A 114 -2.58 16.35 4.60
C HIS A 114 -3.60 15.98 5.69
N MET A 115 -4.66 15.23 5.37
CA MET A 115 -5.73 14.86 6.29
C MET A 115 -5.45 13.58 7.06
N GLY A 116 -4.36 12.88 6.74
CA GLY A 116 -4.01 11.61 7.37
C GLY A 116 -2.55 11.48 7.77
N LYS A 117 -2.29 10.40 8.49
CA LYS A 117 -0.95 9.87 8.75
C LYS A 117 -0.86 8.49 8.12
N MET A 118 0.30 8.16 7.60
CA MET A 118 0.57 6.82 7.07
C MET A 118 1.67 6.17 7.90
N VAL A 119 1.45 4.90 8.26
CA VAL A 119 2.42 4.04 8.93
C VAL A 119 2.62 2.78 8.09
N GLN A 120 3.87 2.43 7.86
CA GLN A 120 4.27 1.23 7.14
C GLN A 120 4.86 0.21 8.11
N THR A 121 4.58 -1.07 7.89
CA THR A 121 5.14 -2.17 8.69
C THR A 121 5.37 -3.38 7.79
N VAL A 122 6.46 -4.12 8.04
CA VAL A 122 6.64 -5.46 7.47
C VAL A 122 6.51 -6.50 8.58
N LEU A 123 5.76 -7.57 8.34
CA LEU A 123 5.52 -8.63 9.33
C LEU A 123 5.90 -10.00 8.74
N PRO A 124 6.63 -10.86 9.46
CA PRO A 124 6.97 -12.19 8.96
C PRO A 124 5.70 -13.03 8.83
N VAL A 125 5.55 -13.83 7.76
CA VAL A 125 4.45 -14.80 7.66
C VAL A 125 4.89 -16.08 8.36
N GLU A 126 4.53 -16.21 9.64
CA GLU A 126 4.65 -17.49 10.34
C GLU A 126 3.53 -18.43 9.86
N ARG A 127 3.87 -19.68 9.55
CA ARG A 127 2.94 -20.68 8.98
C ARG A 127 1.72 -20.97 9.86
N GLU A 128 1.75 -20.56 11.12
CA GLU A 128 0.70 -20.79 12.12
C GLU A 128 -0.31 -19.64 12.25
N HIS A 129 -0.09 -18.51 11.56
CA HIS A 129 -0.98 -17.35 11.62
C HIS A 129 -1.74 -17.16 10.31
N ASP A 130 -3.07 -17.22 10.39
CA ASP A 130 -3.96 -16.84 9.30
C ASP A 130 -4.05 -15.30 9.16
N GLU A 131 -4.64 -14.84 8.06
CA GLU A 131 -4.82 -13.39 7.79
C GLU A 131 -5.55 -12.67 8.93
N LEU A 132 -6.50 -13.35 9.59
CA LEU A 132 -7.27 -12.82 10.71
C LEU A 132 -6.41 -12.61 11.96
N SER A 133 -5.48 -13.51 12.24
CA SER A 133 -4.54 -13.39 13.35
C SER A 133 -3.66 -12.13 13.22
N TRP A 134 -3.24 -11.81 11.99
CA TRP A 134 -2.50 -10.56 11.71
C TRP A 134 -3.37 -9.32 11.88
N LEU A 135 -4.61 -9.36 11.42
CA LEU A 135 -5.55 -8.24 11.59
C LEU A 135 -5.86 -7.99 13.07
N GLU A 136 -6.10 -9.04 13.86
CA GLU A 136 -6.24 -8.91 15.31
C GLU A 136 -4.99 -8.35 15.98
N TYR A 137 -3.81 -8.75 15.49
CA TYR A 137 -2.54 -8.25 15.98
C TYR A 137 -2.39 -6.74 15.72
N ILE A 138 -2.72 -6.29 14.50
CA ILE A 138 -2.74 -4.86 14.11
C ILE A 138 -3.76 -4.09 14.95
N MET A 139 -4.98 -4.63 15.12
CA MET A 139 -6.04 -3.99 15.91
C MET A 139 -5.70 -3.82 17.39
N LYS A 140 -4.87 -4.71 17.96
CA LYS A 140 -4.45 -4.64 19.37
C LYS A 140 -3.36 -3.59 19.62
N GLU A 141 -3.00 -2.79 18.61
CA GLU A 141 -1.95 -1.75 18.64
C GLU A 141 -0.63 -2.25 19.25
N LYS A 142 -0.36 -3.55 19.11
CA LYS A 142 0.94 -4.13 19.48
C LYS A 142 1.89 -3.87 18.32
N GLU A 143 2.25 -2.61 18.15
CA GLU A 143 3.20 -2.13 17.15
C GLU A 143 4.60 -2.70 17.43
N ASN A 144 4.82 -3.98 17.11
CA ASN A 144 6.16 -4.45 16.86
C ASN A 144 6.49 -4.02 15.44
N TYR A 145 6.98 -2.79 15.32
CA TYR A 145 7.63 -2.31 14.13
C TYR A 145 8.84 -3.22 13.86
N HIS A 146 8.73 -4.08 12.85
CA HIS A 146 9.89 -4.77 12.31
C HIS A 146 10.34 -3.95 11.09
N PRO A 147 11.48 -3.24 11.13
CA PRO A 147 12.01 -2.57 9.95
C PRO A 147 12.50 -3.57 8.89
N PHE A 148 12.66 -4.84 9.28
CA PHE A 148 13.33 -5.87 8.52
C PHE A 148 12.80 -7.26 8.90
N VAL A 149 12.56 -8.10 7.90
CA VAL A 149 12.10 -9.49 8.03
C VAL A 149 12.76 -10.37 6.97
N SER A 150 13.07 -11.61 7.33
CA SER A 150 13.59 -12.62 6.40
C SER A 150 12.51 -13.62 6.02
N GLY A 151 12.48 -14.01 4.74
CA GLY A 151 11.54 -14.97 4.18
C GLY A 151 10.23 -14.34 3.73
N GLN A 152 9.17 -15.15 3.74
CA GLN A 152 7.83 -14.71 3.39
C GLN A 152 7.32 -13.70 4.41
N HIS A 153 6.74 -12.60 3.94
CA HIS A 153 6.28 -11.51 4.80
C HIS A 153 5.06 -10.80 4.22
N LEU A 154 4.43 -9.98 5.06
CA LEU A 154 3.37 -9.04 4.70
C LEU A 154 3.93 -7.63 4.75
N SER A 155 3.69 -6.84 3.72
CA SER A 155 3.87 -5.40 3.74
C SER A 155 2.53 -4.74 4.03
N ILE A 156 2.49 -3.90 5.05
CA ILE A 156 1.26 -3.32 5.58
C ILE A 156 1.35 -1.80 5.54
N PHE A 157 0.34 -1.18 4.96
CA PHE A 157 0.17 0.27 4.94
C PHE A 157 -1.10 0.61 5.74
N THR A 158 -0.93 1.36 6.82
CA THR A 158 -2.02 1.88 7.63
C THR A 158 -2.14 3.38 7.40
N PHE A 159 -3.29 3.82 6.90
CA PHE A 159 -3.64 5.23 6.74
C PHE A 159 -4.64 5.59 7.83
N ASP A 160 -4.24 6.47 8.73
CA ASP A 160 -5.01 6.95 9.87
C ASP A 160 -5.55 8.35 9.55
N TYR A 161 -6.88 8.50 9.54
CA TYR A 161 -7.58 9.71 9.16
C TYR A 161 -8.50 10.22 10.26
N ALA A 162 -8.45 11.53 10.50
CA ALA A 162 -9.46 12.26 11.26
C ALA A 162 -10.24 13.15 10.28
N LEU A 163 -11.49 12.78 10.01
CA LEU A 163 -12.31 13.44 8.99
C LEU A 163 -13.46 14.20 9.64
N ALA A 164 -13.58 15.48 9.31
CA ALA A 164 -14.77 16.25 9.61
C ALA A 164 -15.97 15.74 8.78
N SER A 165 -17.19 16.14 9.16
CA SER A 165 -18.37 15.81 8.37
C SER A 165 -18.22 16.27 6.91
N SER A 166 -18.60 15.41 5.96
CA SER A 166 -18.52 15.63 4.52
C SER A 166 -17.11 15.78 3.94
N GLU A 167 -16.06 15.58 4.75
CA GLU A 167 -14.68 15.66 4.32
C GLU A 167 -14.24 14.42 3.54
N THR A 168 -13.31 14.60 2.62
CA THR A 168 -12.74 13.54 1.79
C THR A 168 -11.24 13.49 1.98
N ALA A 169 -10.73 12.36 2.45
CA ALA A 169 -9.32 12.01 2.42
C ALA A 169 -8.94 11.28 1.14
N LYS A 170 -7.67 11.39 0.76
CA LYS A 170 -7.05 10.72 -0.37
C LYS A 170 -5.73 10.09 0.01
N GLY A 171 -5.35 9.06 -0.73
CA GLY A 171 -4.03 8.46 -0.67
C GLY A 171 -3.77 7.62 -1.90
N SER A 172 -2.53 7.18 -2.05
CA SER A 172 -2.17 6.23 -3.09
C SER A 172 -1.10 5.25 -2.62
N ILE A 173 -1.03 4.10 -3.27
CA ILE A 173 0.06 3.14 -3.12
C ILE A 173 0.58 2.81 -4.51
N LEU A 174 1.82 3.21 -4.78
CA LEU A 174 2.59 2.79 -5.94
C LEU A 174 3.23 1.44 -5.65
N SER A 175 3.07 0.52 -6.58
CA SER A 175 3.50 -0.85 -6.45
C SER A 175 4.28 -1.26 -7.69
N LEU A 176 5.60 -1.31 -7.58
CA LEU A 176 6.51 -1.64 -8.68
C LEU A 176 7.15 -3.02 -8.47
N SER A 177 7.50 -3.68 -9.56
CA SER A 177 8.26 -4.93 -9.57
C SER A 177 9.23 -4.96 -10.74
N GLY A 178 10.43 -5.50 -10.51
CA GLY A 178 11.47 -5.59 -11.53
C GLY A 178 12.72 -6.31 -11.05
N LYS A 179 13.77 -6.26 -11.87
CA LYS A 179 15.03 -6.97 -11.61
C LYS A 179 16.08 -6.14 -10.87
N ASN A 180 15.92 -4.82 -10.83
CA ASN A 180 16.91 -3.90 -10.26
C ASN A 180 16.20 -2.80 -9.45
N GLU A 181 16.67 -2.58 -8.22
CA GLU A 181 16.23 -1.52 -7.31
C GLU A 181 16.39 -0.12 -7.93
N GLU A 182 17.51 0.14 -8.60
CA GLU A 182 17.80 1.46 -9.20
C GLU A 182 16.77 1.84 -10.27
N ALA A 183 16.33 0.85 -11.07
CA ALA A 183 15.32 1.06 -12.10
C ALA A 183 13.96 1.41 -11.47
N LEU A 184 13.57 0.74 -10.39
CA LEU A 184 12.31 1.03 -9.69
C LEU A 184 12.37 2.40 -9.00
N GLN A 185 13.51 2.76 -8.43
CA GLN A 185 13.71 4.09 -7.83
C GLN A 185 13.65 5.20 -8.89
N ALA A 186 14.21 4.98 -10.08
CA ALA A 186 14.13 5.92 -11.20
C ALA A 186 12.67 6.17 -11.62
N ILE A 187 11.88 5.11 -11.78
CA ILE A 187 10.45 5.19 -12.13
C ILE A 187 9.67 5.97 -11.06
N LYS A 188 9.90 5.68 -9.78
CA LYS A 188 9.29 6.41 -8.66
C LYS A 188 9.63 7.90 -8.70
N ASN A 189 10.90 8.22 -8.86
CA ASN A 189 11.37 9.60 -8.88
C ASN A 189 10.80 10.37 -10.07
N GLU A 190 10.73 9.73 -11.24
CA GLU A 190 10.11 10.33 -12.42
C GLU A 190 8.63 10.64 -12.18
N ARG A 191 7.86 9.72 -11.58
CA ARG A 191 6.45 9.97 -11.24
C ARG A 191 6.28 11.15 -10.26
N LYS A 192 7.07 11.20 -9.18
CA LYS A 192 7.05 12.34 -8.25
C LYS A 192 7.35 13.67 -8.96
N ASN A 193 8.30 13.66 -9.88
CA ASN A 193 8.67 14.85 -10.64
C ASN A 193 7.59 15.25 -11.65
N ARG A 194 6.91 14.30 -12.31
CA ARG A 194 5.76 14.61 -13.19
C ARG A 194 4.64 15.31 -12.43
N LEU A 195 4.39 14.93 -11.18
CA LEU A 195 3.42 15.61 -10.29
C LEU A 195 3.90 17.00 -9.84
N ALA A 196 5.20 17.20 -9.63
CA ALA A 196 5.76 18.51 -9.29
C ALA A 196 5.78 19.50 -10.47
N PHE A 197 5.81 18.99 -11.72
CA PHE A 197 5.94 19.79 -12.94
C PHE A 197 4.69 19.82 -13.83
N THR A 198 3.49 19.49 -13.33
CA THR A 198 2.20 19.74 -14.01
C THR A 198 1.84 21.23 -14.17
N LYS A 199 2.81 22.14 -13.99
CA LYS A 199 2.76 23.51 -14.50
C LYS A 199 3.74 23.65 -15.66
N LYS A 200 3.35 23.22 -16.87
CA LYS A 200 3.82 23.86 -18.10
C LYS A 200 2.91 23.55 -19.30
N LYS A 201 2.20 24.63 -19.67
CA LYS A 201 1.44 24.94 -20.89
C LYS A 201 0.08 24.28 -21.06
#